data_AF-A0A7S3AWI6-F1
#
_entry.id   AF-A0A7S3AWI6-F1
#
_cell.length_a   1.000
_cell.length_b   1.000
_cell.length_c   1.000
_cell.angle_alpha   90.00
_cell.angle_beta   90.00
_cell.angle_gamma   90.00
#
_symmetry.space_group_name_H-M   'P 1'
#
loop_
_entity.id
_entity.type
_entity.pdbx_description
1 polymer ?
#
loop_
_entity_poly.entity_id
_entity_poly.type
_entity_poly.pdbx_seq_one_letter_code
_entity_poly.pdbx_strand_id
1 'polypeptide(L)'
;WVMPKRRRTTPTLKERLDVIIAQATDAGCKLASAAQLWDDGQSTEDFFDVLRPFVETLDPASMESELFMESAGKDDAQVLEEAHFLVRSGTIDAEEETAMKNAAPADRKRLLFLNLLLDAEEEDDEEGEEGEEGEEGEE
;
A
#
# COMPACT_ATOMS: atom_id res chain seq x y z
N TRP A 1 25.15 31.99 -27.82
CA TRP A 1 23.90 31.33 -27.42
C TRP A 1 24.27 30.21 -26.45
N VAL A 2 24.23 30.50 -25.15
CA VAL A 2 24.47 29.48 -24.11
C VAL A 2 23.12 28.82 -23.85
N MET A 3 22.95 27.57 -24.27
CA MET A 3 21.75 26.81 -23.90
C MET A 3 21.73 26.66 -22.37
N PRO A 4 20.62 27.02 -21.70
CA PRO A 4 20.51 26.76 -20.28
C PRO A 4 20.50 25.25 -20.08
N LYS A 5 21.51 24.73 -19.37
CA LYS A 5 21.52 23.35 -18.88
C LYS A 5 20.26 23.17 -18.05
N ARG A 6 19.26 22.46 -18.59
CA ARG A 6 18.12 21.97 -17.81
C ARG A 6 18.72 21.16 -16.67
N ARG A 7 18.77 21.75 -15.47
CA ARG A 7 19.04 20.97 -14.26
C ARG A 7 17.91 19.96 -14.23
N ARG A 8 18.23 18.67 -14.46
CA ARG A 8 17.32 17.59 -14.09
C ARG A 8 17.29 17.64 -12.57
N THR A 9 16.35 18.42 -12.04
CA THR A 9 15.96 18.33 -10.64
C THR A 9 15.38 16.95 -10.48
N THR A 10 15.97 16.16 -9.59
CA THR A 10 15.37 14.90 -9.16
C THR A 10 13.97 15.25 -8.64
N PRO A 11 12.91 14.60 -9.15
CA PRO A 11 11.56 14.86 -8.68
C PRO A 11 11.49 14.57 -7.18
N THR A 12 10.82 15.45 -6.45
CA THR A 12 10.54 15.28 -5.03
C THR A 12 9.65 14.04 -4.80
N LEU A 13 9.62 13.52 -3.57
CA LEU A 13 8.76 12.37 -3.24
C LEU A 13 7.29 12.67 -3.59
N LYS A 14 6.83 13.88 -3.29
CA LYS A 14 5.49 14.35 -3.63
C LYS A 14 5.22 14.34 -5.13
N GLU A 15 6.13 14.86 -5.95
CA GLU A 15 5.98 14.83 -7.41
C GLU A 15 5.97 13.40 -7.97
N ARG A 16 6.77 12.49 -7.39
CA ARG A 16 6.75 11.06 -7.76
C ARG A 16 5.42 10.40 -7.36
N LEU A 17 4.88 10.77 -6.20
CA LEU A 17 3.59 10.28 -5.70
C LEU A 17 2.41 10.77 -6.55
N ASP A 18 2.40 12.07 -6.90
CA ASP A 18 1.39 12.65 -7.80
C ASP A 18 1.36 11.92 -9.15
N VAL A 19 2.54 11.52 -9.65
CA VAL A 19 2.65 10.71 -10.88
C VAL A 19 1.99 9.34 -10.69
N ILE A 20 2.21 8.64 -9.57
CA ILE A 20 1.59 7.34 -9.26
C ILE A 20 0.08 7.48 -9.17
N ILE A 21 -0.41 8.46 -8.41
CA ILE A 21 -1.84 8.71 -8.23
C ILE A 21 -2.53 9.00 -9.57
N ALA A 22 -1.84 9.70 -10.48
CA ALA A 22 -2.34 10.01 -11.82
C ALA A 22 -2.30 8.82 -12.81
N GLN A 23 -1.72 7.67 -12.45
CA GLN A 23 -1.72 6.49 -13.33
C GLN A 23 -3.12 5.91 -13.48
N ALA A 24 -3.36 5.24 -14.61
CA ALA A 24 -4.62 4.54 -14.89
C ALA A 24 -4.58 3.09 -14.37
N THR A 25 -4.14 2.92 -13.13
CA THR A 25 -4.20 1.65 -12.38
C THR A 25 -5.31 1.73 -11.33
N ASP A 26 -5.67 0.58 -10.78
CA ASP A 26 -6.56 0.45 -9.62
C ASP A 26 -5.99 1.19 -8.38
N ALA A 27 -6.85 1.36 -7.37
CA ALA A 27 -6.50 2.16 -6.21
C ALA A 27 -5.50 1.44 -5.29
N GLY A 28 -5.63 0.13 -5.13
CA GLY A 28 -4.71 -0.68 -4.32
C GLY A 28 -3.28 -0.65 -4.86
N CYS A 29 -3.05 -0.90 -6.15
CA CYS A 29 -1.76 -0.76 -6.82
C CYS A 29 -1.14 0.63 -6.64
N LYS A 30 -1.95 1.71 -6.65
CA LYS A 30 -1.47 3.08 -6.40
C LYS A 30 -0.99 3.25 -4.97
N LEU A 31 -1.75 2.75 -4.00
CA LEU A 31 -1.44 2.83 -2.58
C LEU A 31 -0.22 1.96 -2.22
N ALA A 32 -0.13 0.77 -2.78
CA ALA A 32 1.02 -0.13 -2.64
C ALA A 32 2.29 0.51 -3.22
N SER A 33 2.20 1.02 -4.46
CA SER A 33 3.32 1.72 -5.12
C SER A 33 3.74 2.97 -4.33
N ALA A 34 2.77 3.72 -3.81
CA ALA A 34 3.02 4.89 -2.96
C ALA A 34 3.75 4.51 -1.67
N ALA A 35 3.35 3.42 -1.02
CA ALA A 35 3.96 2.94 0.21
C ALA A 35 5.41 2.51 -0.03
N GLN A 36 5.69 1.78 -1.11
CA GLN A 36 7.05 1.37 -1.48
C GLN A 36 7.93 2.58 -1.79
N LEU A 37 7.41 3.56 -2.54
CA LEU A 37 8.11 4.78 -2.88
C LEU A 37 8.54 5.59 -1.64
N TRP A 38 7.73 5.52 -0.59
CA TRP A 38 7.98 6.21 0.67
C TRP A 38 9.26 5.72 1.36
N ASP A 39 9.66 4.47 1.14
CA ASP A 39 10.88 3.87 1.72
C ASP A 39 12.15 4.48 1.13
N ASP A 40 12.09 4.82 -0.15
CA ASP A 40 13.16 5.53 -0.87
C ASP A 40 13.23 7.03 -0.54
N GLY A 41 12.20 7.56 0.12
CA GLY A 41 12.03 8.98 0.40
C GLY A 41 12.49 9.34 1.80
N GLN A 42 13.46 10.25 1.93
CA GLN A 42 13.71 10.95 3.21
C GLN A 42 12.61 11.99 3.46
N SER A 43 11.35 11.56 3.49
CA SER A 43 10.22 12.44 3.78
C SER A 43 10.09 12.67 5.27
N THR A 44 9.85 13.91 5.65
CA THR A 44 9.46 14.28 7.02
C THR A 44 7.95 14.35 7.20
N GLU A 45 7.18 14.23 6.11
CA GLU A 45 5.73 14.25 6.14
C GLU A 45 5.18 12.87 6.57
N ASP A 46 3.95 12.84 7.04
CA ASP A 46 3.28 11.57 7.37
C ASP A 46 2.63 10.99 6.09
N PHE A 47 2.86 9.70 5.86
CA PHE A 47 2.35 8.98 4.69
C PHE A 47 0.82 9.08 4.56
N PHE A 48 0.11 8.91 5.67
CA PHE A 48 -1.35 8.92 5.67
C PHE A 48 -1.89 10.34 5.46
N ASP A 49 -1.23 11.36 6.00
CA ASP A 49 -1.65 12.74 5.74
C ASP A 49 -1.46 13.14 4.27
N VAL A 50 -0.42 12.64 3.60
CA VAL A 50 -0.16 12.95 2.19
C VAL A 50 -1.13 12.21 1.26
N LEU A 51 -1.49 10.97 1.57
CA LEU A 51 -2.42 10.18 0.75
C LEU A 51 -3.90 10.38 1.06
N ARG A 52 -4.23 10.96 2.22
CA ARG A 52 -5.63 11.23 2.60
C ARG A 52 -6.45 11.92 1.51
N PRO A 53 -5.96 12.96 0.80
CA PRO A 53 -6.72 13.61 -0.27
C PRO A 53 -7.04 12.68 -1.44
N PHE A 54 -6.20 11.67 -1.71
CA PHE A 54 -6.48 10.68 -2.74
C PHE A 54 -7.52 9.68 -2.26
N VAL A 55 -7.38 9.16 -1.04
CA VAL A 55 -8.31 8.19 -0.46
C VAL A 55 -9.71 8.78 -0.29
N GLU A 56 -9.82 10.06 0.06
CA GLU A 56 -11.10 10.79 0.12
C GLU A 56 -11.82 10.89 -1.24
N THR A 57 -11.14 10.62 -2.36
CA THR A 57 -11.76 10.54 -3.70
C THR A 57 -12.21 9.13 -4.08
N LEU A 58 -11.78 8.12 -3.35
CA LEU A 58 -12.21 6.73 -3.53
C LEU A 58 -13.61 6.51 -2.96
N ASP A 59 -14.23 5.39 -3.32
CA ASP A 59 -15.49 4.98 -2.69
C ASP A 59 -15.22 4.69 -1.21
N PRO A 60 -15.92 5.32 -0.25
CA PRO A 60 -15.73 5.03 1.17
C PRO A 60 -16.04 3.57 1.55
N ALA A 61 -16.80 2.84 0.72
CA ALA A 61 -17.07 1.40 0.89
C ALA A 61 -16.06 0.51 0.14
N SER A 62 -15.03 1.08 -0.50
CA SER A 62 -13.94 0.31 -1.09
C SER A 62 -13.02 -0.24 -0.01
N MET A 63 -12.53 -1.46 -0.25
CA MET A 63 -11.57 -2.14 0.61
C MET A 63 -10.36 -1.25 0.93
N GLU A 64 -9.81 -0.57 -0.07
CA GLU A 64 -8.64 0.28 0.09
C GLU A 64 -8.91 1.49 1.00
N SER A 65 -10.09 2.10 0.86
CA SER A 65 -10.49 3.21 1.72
C SER A 65 -10.71 2.76 3.16
N GLU A 66 -11.34 1.62 3.37
CA GLU A 66 -11.54 1.06 4.72
C GLU A 66 -10.21 0.71 5.40
N LEU A 67 -9.34 -0.05 4.71
CA LEU A 67 -8.02 -0.43 5.23
C LEU A 67 -7.13 0.78 5.52
N PHE A 68 -7.19 1.81 4.66
CA PHE A 68 -6.43 3.03 4.87
C PHE A 68 -6.90 3.78 6.11
N MET A 69 -8.22 3.98 6.26
CA MET A 69 -8.79 4.69 7.40
C MET A 69 -8.58 3.94 8.72
N GLU A 70 -8.69 2.61 8.68
CA GLU A 70 -8.42 1.75 9.83
C GLU A 70 -6.96 1.85 10.26
N SER A 71 -6.04 1.66 9.31
CA SER A 71 -4.59 1.77 9.54
C SER A 71 -4.19 3.17 10.02
N ALA A 72 -4.75 4.22 9.43
CA ALA A 72 -4.51 5.61 9.83
C ALA A 72 -4.92 5.86 11.29
N GLY A 73 -6.04 5.26 11.73
CA GLY A 73 -6.58 5.39 13.08
C GLY A 73 -5.86 4.60 14.16
N LYS A 74 -5.11 3.54 13.80
CA LYS A 74 -4.38 2.70 14.77
C LYS A 74 -3.24 3.47 15.44
N ASP A 75 -3.06 3.24 16.74
CA ASP A 75 -1.86 3.68 17.47
C ASP A 75 -0.69 2.68 17.30
N ASP A 76 0.51 3.07 17.75
CA ASP A 76 1.71 2.25 17.59
C ASP A 76 1.63 0.88 18.29
N ALA A 77 0.90 0.79 19.41
CA ALA A 77 0.73 -0.46 20.15
C ALA A 77 -0.22 -1.40 19.41
N GLN A 78 -1.32 -0.86 18.87
CA GLN A 78 -2.24 -1.62 18.02
C GLN A 78 -1.56 -2.09 16.74
N VAL A 79 -0.70 -1.26 16.14
CA VAL A 79 0.06 -1.64 14.94
C VAL A 79 0.99 -2.82 15.22
N LEU A 80 1.65 -2.86 16.38
CA LEU A 80 2.49 -3.98 16.79
C LEU A 80 1.70 -5.25 17.09
N GLU A 81 0.54 -5.10 17.74
CA GLU A 81 -0.35 -6.23 18.02
C GLU A 81 -0.85 -6.86 16.71
N GLU A 82 -1.25 -6.03 15.75
CA GLU A 82 -1.70 -6.47 14.44
C GLU A 82 -0.56 -7.14 13.66
N ALA A 83 0.63 -6.54 13.64
CA ALA A 83 1.80 -7.15 13.00
C ALA A 83 2.09 -8.56 13.60
N HIS A 84 1.98 -8.72 14.92
CA HIS A 84 2.12 -10.04 15.53
C HIS A 84 1.00 -10.99 15.09
N PHE A 85 -0.24 -10.50 14.97
CA PHE A 85 -1.34 -11.30 14.47
C PHE A 85 -1.09 -11.79 13.03
N LEU A 86 -0.61 -10.93 12.14
CA LEU A 86 -0.25 -11.28 10.75
C LEU A 86 0.84 -12.35 10.66
N VAL A 87 1.81 -12.35 11.58
CA VAL A 87 2.80 -13.45 11.67
C VAL A 87 2.14 -14.78 12.02
N ARG A 88 1.11 -14.73 12.87
CA ARG A 88 0.40 -15.95 13.32
C ARG A 88 -0.57 -16.47 12.27
N SER A 89 -1.18 -15.61 11.46
CA SER A 89 -1.97 -16.02 10.29
C SER A 89 -1.09 -16.55 9.17
N GLY A 90 0.19 -16.15 9.13
CA GLY A 90 1.13 -16.52 8.07
C GLY A 90 1.16 -15.53 6.92
N THR A 91 0.50 -14.38 7.06
CA THR A 91 0.47 -13.27 6.08
C THR A 91 1.84 -12.61 5.96
N ILE A 92 2.57 -12.44 7.07
CA ILE A 92 3.94 -11.92 7.06
C ILE A 92 4.89 -12.85 7.82
N ASP A 93 6.17 -12.81 7.50
CA ASP A 93 7.18 -13.62 8.19
C ASP A 93 7.75 -12.95 9.46
N ALA A 94 8.56 -13.71 10.20
CA ALA A 94 9.18 -13.21 11.43
C ALA A 94 10.27 -12.14 11.19
N GLU A 95 10.88 -12.11 10.00
CA GLU A 95 11.85 -11.10 9.60
C GLU A 95 11.15 -9.76 9.33
N GLU A 96 9.99 -9.79 8.67
CA GLU A 96 9.11 -8.65 8.42
C GLU A 96 8.57 -8.06 9.72
N GLU A 97 8.12 -8.91 10.65
CA GLU A 97 7.70 -8.46 12.00
C GLU A 97 8.84 -7.75 12.73
N THR A 98 10.06 -8.28 12.60
CA THR A 98 11.26 -7.70 13.19
C THR A 98 11.60 -6.37 12.53
N ALA A 99 11.47 -6.26 11.20
CA ALA A 99 11.67 -5.01 10.47
C ALA A 99 10.65 -3.96 10.93
N MET A 100 9.38 -4.32 11.05
CA MET A 100 8.32 -3.45 11.58
C MET A 100 8.62 -2.99 13.01
N LYS A 101 9.05 -3.88 13.91
CA LYS A 101 9.43 -3.53 15.29
C LYS A 101 10.59 -2.52 15.34
N ASN A 102 11.53 -2.61 14.41
CA ASN A 102 12.67 -1.70 14.35
C ASN A 102 12.39 -0.39 13.59
N ALA A 103 11.31 -0.33 12.81
CA ALA A 103 10.89 0.86 12.09
C ALA A 103 10.38 1.96 13.04
N ALA A 104 10.45 3.22 12.58
CA ALA A 104 9.83 4.33 13.29
C ALA A 104 8.30 4.15 13.31
N PRO A 105 7.57 4.72 14.28
CA PRO A 105 6.12 4.51 14.40
C PRO A 105 5.32 4.83 13.12
N ALA A 106 5.69 5.92 12.42
CA ALA A 106 5.06 6.29 11.15
C ALA A 106 5.31 5.25 10.04
N ASP A 107 6.55 4.78 9.94
CA ASP A 107 6.95 3.77 8.95
C ASP A 107 6.31 2.42 9.25
N ARG A 108 6.22 2.04 10.53
CA ARG A 108 5.59 0.81 10.97
C ARG A 108 4.11 0.76 10.60
N LYS A 109 3.39 1.85 10.82
CA LYS A 109 1.97 1.96 10.45
C LYS A 109 1.79 1.83 8.93
N ARG A 110 2.65 2.48 8.15
CA ARG A 110 2.67 2.35 6.68
C ARG A 110 2.93 0.90 6.26
N LEU A 111 3.92 0.24 6.87
CA LEU A 111 4.24 -1.16 6.57
C LEU A 111 3.08 -2.09 6.90
N LEU A 112 2.38 -1.87 8.02
CA LEU A 112 1.17 -2.63 8.34
C LEU A 112 0.11 -2.45 7.26
N PHE A 113 -0.17 -1.21 6.88
CA PHE A 113 -1.14 -0.90 5.84
C PHE A 113 -0.80 -1.58 4.51
N LEU A 114 0.48 -1.56 4.11
CA LEU A 114 0.91 -2.23 2.88
C LEU A 114 0.66 -3.75 2.92
N ASN A 115 0.98 -4.41 4.04
CA ASN A 115 0.75 -5.85 4.17
C ASN A 115 -0.74 -6.19 4.15
N LEU A 116 -1.57 -5.42 4.88
CA LEU A 116 -3.03 -5.62 4.86
C LEU A 116 -3.63 -5.39 3.47
N LEU A 117 -3.09 -4.43 2.72
CA LEU A 117 -3.55 -4.14 1.37
C LEU A 117 -3.19 -5.28 0.40
N LEU A 118 -1.96 -5.79 0.48
CA LEU A 118 -1.51 -6.90 -0.38
C LEU A 118 -2.24 -8.20 -0.05
N ASP A 119 -2.43 -8.51 1.23
CA ASP A 119 -3.20 -9.69 1.69
C ASP A 119 -4.64 -9.64 1.16
N ALA A 120 -5.29 -8.47 1.26
CA ALA A 120 -6.66 -8.31 0.77
C ALA A 120 -6.77 -8.29 -0.77
N GLU A 121 -5.77 -7.79 -1.49
CA GLU A 121 -5.70 -7.91 -2.96
C GLU A 121 -5.46 -9.36 -3.40
N GLU A 122 -4.64 -10.13 -2.69
CA GLU A 122 -4.42 -11.56 -2.97
C GLU A 122 -5.71 -12.39 -2.74
N GLU A 123 -6.50 -12.06 -1.70
CA GLU A 123 -7.80 -12.70 -1.45
C GLU A 123 -8.82 -12.40 -2.56
N ASP A 124 -8.86 -11.17 -3.10
CA ASP A 124 -9.78 -10.79 -4.18
C ASP A 124 -9.42 -11.45 -5.53
N ASP A 125 -8.12 -11.67 -5.79
CA ASP A 125 -7.64 -12.37 -6.98
C ASP A 125 -7.88 -13.91 -6.92
N GLU A 126 -7.88 -14.52 -5.72
CA GLU A 126 -8.17 -15.95 -5.55
C GLU A 126 -9.66 -16.33 -5.71
N GLU A 127 -10.60 -15.40 -5.52
CA GLU A 127 -12.02 -15.63 -5.80
C GLU A 127 -12.35 -15.70 -7.32
N GLY A 128 -11.36 -15.51 -8.19
CA GLY A 128 -11.48 -15.58 -9.66
C GLY A 128 -11.31 -16.97 -10.30
N GLU A 129 -10.87 -18.00 -9.57
CA GLU A 129 -10.70 -19.37 -10.10
C GLU A 129 -11.87 -20.31 -9.76
N GLU A 130 -13.11 -19.86 -9.91
CA GLU A 130 -14.26 -20.78 -10.06
C GLU A 130 -14.93 -20.61 -11.43
N GLY A 131 -14.40 -21.27 -12.47
CA GLY A 131 -15.14 -21.44 -13.72
C GLY A 131 -14.36 -21.87 -14.95
N GLU A 132 -14.25 -23.17 -15.17
CA GLU A 132 -14.71 -23.89 -16.38
C GLU A 132 -13.93 -25.21 -16.55
N GLU A 133 -14.53 -26.32 -16.12
CA GLU A 133 -14.62 -27.52 -16.97
C GLU A 133 -16.00 -28.16 -16.74
N GLY A 134 -17.02 -27.48 -17.26
CA GLY A 134 -18.32 -28.09 -17.53
C GLY A 134 -18.29 -28.87 -18.84
N GLU A 135 -18.67 -30.14 -18.76
CA GLU A 135 -19.23 -31.05 -19.78
C GLU A 135 -19.14 -30.66 -21.26
N GLU A 136 -18.60 -31.58 -22.07
CA GLU A 136 -19.17 -32.10 -23.34
C GLU A 136 -18.20 -33.18 -23.86
N GLY A 137 -18.58 -34.38 -24.31
CA GLY A 137 -19.88 -34.97 -24.56
C GLY A 137 -19.70 -36.45 -24.92
N GLU A 138 -20.83 -37.12 -24.99
CA GLU A 138 -21.03 -38.51 -25.43
C GLU A 138 -20.32 -38.83 -26.75
N GLU A 139 -19.62 -39.97 -26.81
CA GLU A 139 -19.73 -41.00 -27.88
C GLU A 139 -19.38 -42.41 -27.33
#